data_AF-A0A3D1QA02-F1
#
_entry.id   AF-A0A3D1QA02-F1
#
_cell.length_a   1.000
_cell.length_b   1.000
_cell.length_c   1.000
_cell.angle_alpha   90.00
_cell.angle_beta   90.00
_cell.angle_gamma   90.00
#
_symmetry.space_group_name_H-M   'P 1'
#
loop_
_entity.id
_entity.type
_entity.pdbx_description
1 polymer ?
#
loop_
_entity_poly.entity_id
_entity_poly.type
_entity_poly.pdbx_seq_one_letter_code
_entity_poly.pdbx_strand_id
1 'polypeptide(L)'
;MEILTKSADFFALLYNDFQFCQAGAWQGSVIQKVEVYSSRKLWRLLVEVPQPLPAGILEETANCLQSSLDCEVGVELLTQLDDAVLEAVVRDHWDSIRLLLEQQESSPLWKVENQRLDLIAGHRQQYQALLDIEACSRISRWFKENYGLQVISRVRLQESPQENGSKNSQTLIPAAEYQVLSYDVSASKPRKNASRGKSRAKAALIRMSDLQEGQQGIRVEGQIWHKEIKAIRGGRCAVEYYLTDYTGSVIVKQFLDKPADDHLLIDQWITANGDIRYDPFTHEAVLFAAAIENMEAPQRQDQAPEKRVELHVHTKMSALDGLAEVEQLVARAAQWGHQAIAITDHGCVQAFPDACHAAQKHHIKVIYGVEAYLYEKDIKERAYHVIILARSAEGLRNLYQLITLSYLHHFYKNRPRIPRAELSKYRRGLLIGSAC
;
A
#
# COMPACT_ATOMS: atom_id res chain seq x y z
N MET A 1 21.48 -8.70 20.92
CA MET A 1 21.25 -8.53 19.46
C MET A 1 21.56 -9.80 18.68
N GLU A 2 22.68 -10.50 18.93
CA GLU A 2 23.05 -11.73 18.17
C GLU A 2 22.07 -12.91 18.29
N ILE A 3 21.28 -12.99 19.37
CA ILE A 3 20.36 -14.12 19.63
C ILE A 3 19.13 -14.10 18.69
N LEU A 4 18.70 -12.92 18.20
CA LEU A 4 17.42 -12.75 17.49
C LEU A 4 17.56 -12.53 15.97
N THR A 5 18.78 -12.64 15.42
CA THR A 5 19.09 -12.22 14.02
C THR A 5 19.30 -13.36 13.02
N LYS A 6 19.09 -14.62 13.42
CA LYS A 6 19.03 -15.76 12.48
C LYS A 6 17.57 -16.19 12.36
N SER A 7 17.15 -16.72 11.19
CA SER A 7 15.83 -17.31 10.98
C SER A 7 15.65 -18.50 11.93
N ALA A 8 15.28 -18.17 13.17
CA ALA A 8 15.31 -19.07 14.28
C ALA A 8 13.90 -19.60 14.52
N ASP A 9 13.84 -20.90 14.75
CA ASP A 9 12.72 -21.57 15.37
C ASP A 9 12.35 -20.81 16.65
N PHE A 10 11.19 -20.15 16.66
CA PHE A 10 10.78 -19.29 17.76
C PHE A 10 10.37 -20.13 18.98
N PHE A 11 9.90 -21.35 18.78
CA PHE A 11 9.72 -22.31 19.87
C PHE A 11 11.05 -22.64 20.56
N ALA A 12 12.08 -22.97 19.78
CA ALA A 12 13.39 -23.31 20.33
C ALA A 12 13.99 -22.15 21.15
N LEU A 13 13.80 -20.91 20.68
CA LEU A 13 14.20 -19.71 21.40
C LEU A 13 13.47 -19.58 22.75
N LEU A 14 12.14 -19.66 22.73
CA LEU A 14 11.32 -19.52 23.94
C LEU A 14 11.58 -20.64 24.95
N TYR A 15 11.80 -21.86 24.47
CA TYR A 15 12.03 -23.03 25.31
C TYR A 15 13.46 -23.07 25.89
N ASN A 16 14.48 -22.89 25.07
CA ASN A 16 15.87 -23.07 25.50
C ASN A 16 16.45 -21.83 26.18
N ASP A 17 16.18 -20.64 25.65
CA ASP A 17 16.85 -19.41 26.07
C ASP A 17 16.03 -18.62 27.11
N PHE A 18 14.70 -18.63 26.97
CA PHE A 18 13.81 -17.88 27.87
C PHE A 18 13.03 -18.76 28.86
N GLN A 19 13.12 -20.09 28.75
CA GLN A 19 12.43 -21.06 29.61
C GLN A 19 10.93 -20.77 29.80
N PHE A 20 10.26 -20.30 28.74
CA PHE A 20 8.86 -19.92 28.79
C PHE A 20 7.96 -21.16 28.98
N CYS A 21 7.14 -21.17 30.02
CA CYS A 21 6.35 -22.34 30.42
C CYS A 21 5.32 -22.78 29.39
N GLN A 22 4.80 -21.86 28.57
CA GLN A 22 3.88 -22.14 27.46
C GLN A 22 4.58 -22.19 26.10
N ALA A 23 5.91 -22.37 26.05
CA ALA A 23 6.64 -22.43 24.79
C ALA A 23 6.03 -23.45 23.82
N GLY A 24 5.50 -24.58 24.29
CA GLY A 24 4.85 -25.59 23.46
C GLY A 24 3.72 -25.08 22.55
N ALA A 25 3.06 -23.97 22.89
CA ALA A 25 2.07 -23.34 22.01
C ALA A 25 2.68 -22.78 20.72
N TRP A 26 3.97 -22.48 20.72
CA TRP A 26 4.70 -21.91 19.59
C TRP A 26 5.34 -22.96 18.69
N GLN A 27 5.00 -24.24 18.82
CA GLN A 27 5.63 -25.32 18.05
C GLN A 27 5.46 -25.10 16.53
N GLY A 28 6.57 -25.16 15.79
CA GLY A 28 6.58 -24.91 14.35
C GLY A 28 6.51 -23.44 13.94
N SER A 29 6.66 -22.51 14.89
CA SER A 29 6.71 -21.07 14.62
C SER A 29 8.10 -20.57 14.24
N VAL A 30 8.16 -19.55 13.38
CA VAL A 30 9.41 -19.01 12.84
C VAL A 30 9.40 -17.50 12.95
N ILE A 31 10.50 -16.91 13.44
CA ILE A 31 10.67 -15.45 13.40
C ILE A 31 10.92 -15.02 11.96
N GLN A 32 9.96 -14.32 11.37
CA GLN A 32 10.09 -13.79 10.01
C GLN A 32 10.83 -12.46 10.00
N LYS A 33 10.53 -11.58 10.96
CA LYS A 33 11.12 -10.25 11.01
C LYS A 33 11.17 -9.71 12.43
N VAL A 34 12.24 -8.97 12.73
CA VAL A 34 12.38 -8.20 13.98
C VAL A 34 12.55 -6.73 13.61
N GLU A 35 11.64 -5.88 14.08
CA GLU A 35 11.73 -4.44 13.90
C GLU A 35 12.17 -3.79 15.21
N VAL A 36 13.25 -3.01 15.16
CA VAL A 36 13.81 -2.35 16.34
C VAL A 36 13.61 -0.84 16.23
N TYR A 37 12.82 -0.29 17.13
CA TYR A 37 12.54 1.13 17.25
C TYR A 37 13.40 1.72 18.38
N SER A 38 14.64 2.07 18.04
CA SER A 38 15.66 2.55 19.00
C SER A 38 15.25 3.79 19.79
N SER A 39 14.50 4.71 19.16
CA SER A 39 14.00 5.94 19.81
C SER A 39 12.92 5.69 20.87
N ARG A 40 12.22 4.56 20.80
CA ARG A 40 11.14 4.19 21.73
C ARG A 40 11.50 3.01 22.64
N LYS A 41 12.71 2.44 22.51
CA LYS A 41 13.10 1.17 23.14
C LYS A 41 12.07 0.06 22.93
N LEU A 42 11.49 -0.02 21.73
CA LEU A 42 10.46 -1.00 21.38
C LEU A 42 10.99 -1.99 20.33
N TRP A 43 10.79 -3.27 20.57
CA TRP A 43 11.08 -4.35 19.64
C TRP A 43 9.77 -4.98 19.21
N ARG A 44 9.53 -5.06 17.91
CA ARG A 44 8.36 -5.73 17.34
C ARG A 44 8.81 -7.01 16.65
N LEU A 45 8.35 -8.15 17.15
CA LEU A 45 8.63 -9.47 16.62
C LEU A 45 7.46 -9.90 15.75
N LEU A 46 7.71 -10.13 14.47
CA LEU A 46 6.75 -10.71 13.55
C LEU A 46 7.05 -12.21 13.42
N VAL A 47 6.16 -13.02 13.98
CA VAL A 47 6.34 -14.46 14.10
C VAL A 47 5.31 -15.16 13.23
N GLU A 48 5.78 -15.99 12.30
CA GLU A 48 4.92 -16.88 11.54
C GLU A 48 4.53 -18.08 12.39
N VAL A 49 3.24 -18.36 12.48
CA VAL A 49 2.70 -19.48 13.25
C VAL A 49 1.80 -20.35 12.37
N PRO A 50 1.81 -21.68 12.55
CA PRO A 50 1.04 -22.61 11.72
C PRO A 50 -0.46 -22.56 12.02
N GLN A 51 -0.85 -22.11 13.20
CA GLN A 51 -2.25 -21.94 13.63
C GLN A 51 -2.36 -20.67 14.49
N PRO A 52 -3.53 -20.00 14.49
CA PRO A 52 -3.77 -18.86 15.38
C PRO A 52 -3.59 -19.24 16.84
N LEU A 53 -2.90 -18.39 17.60
CA LEU A 53 -2.69 -18.59 19.03
C LEU A 53 -3.59 -17.65 19.84
N PRO A 54 -4.08 -18.07 21.02
CA PRO A 54 -4.83 -17.20 21.90
C PRO A 54 -4.01 -15.96 22.29
N ALA A 55 -4.66 -14.80 22.34
CA ALA A 55 -3.99 -13.52 22.66
C ALA A 55 -3.31 -13.53 24.04
N GLY A 56 -3.86 -14.27 25.01
CA GLY A 56 -3.22 -14.45 26.32
C GLY A 56 -1.80 -15.05 26.20
N ILE A 57 -1.59 -15.98 25.27
CA ILE A 57 -0.26 -16.56 25.02
C ILE A 57 0.68 -15.50 24.43
N LEU A 58 0.17 -14.62 23.56
CA LEU A 58 0.95 -13.52 22.97
C LEU A 58 1.40 -12.53 24.04
N GLU A 59 0.49 -12.12 24.93
CA GLU A 59 0.77 -11.21 26.03
C GLU A 59 1.76 -11.81 27.02
N GLU A 60 1.56 -13.06 27.43
CA GLU A 60 2.49 -13.77 28.31
C GLU A 60 3.88 -13.91 27.68
N THR A 61 3.95 -14.18 26.38
CA THR A 61 5.21 -14.27 25.63
C THR A 61 5.92 -12.92 25.56
N ALA A 62 5.18 -11.85 25.25
CA ALA A 62 5.70 -10.48 25.22
C ALA A 62 6.26 -10.06 26.60
N ASN A 63 5.51 -10.33 27.66
CA ASN A 63 5.93 -10.05 29.04
C ASN A 63 7.18 -10.85 29.44
N CYS A 64 7.26 -12.13 29.07
CA CYS A 64 8.43 -12.97 29.31
C CYS A 64 9.68 -12.39 28.64
N LEU A 65 9.57 -12.01 27.36
CA LEU A 65 10.67 -11.41 26.60
C LEU A 65 11.07 -10.04 27.15
N GLN A 66 10.10 -9.18 27.50
CA GLN A 66 10.35 -7.87 28.12
C GLN A 66 11.01 -7.98 29.50
N SER A 67 10.72 -9.02 30.28
CA SER A 67 11.40 -9.21 31.57
C SER A 67 12.88 -9.57 31.42
N SER A 68 13.24 -10.17 30.28
CA SER A 68 14.59 -10.67 29.99
C SER A 68 15.42 -9.69 29.15
N LEU A 69 14.75 -8.88 28.34
CA LEU A 69 15.33 -7.86 27.47
C LEU A 69 14.87 -6.51 28.03
N ASP A 70 15.78 -5.66 28.53
CA ASP A 70 15.49 -4.34 29.14
C ASP A 70 14.90 -3.30 28.14
N CYS A 71 13.83 -3.69 27.45
CA CYS A 71 13.11 -2.97 26.41
C CYS A 71 11.65 -3.48 26.31
N GLU A 72 10.78 -2.66 25.76
CA GLU A 72 9.40 -3.06 25.49
C GLU A 72 9.40 -4.01 24.28
N VAL A 73 8.67 -5.12 24.37
CA VAL A 73 8.60 -6.13 23.32
C VAL A 73 7.14 -6.36 22.94
N GLY A 74 6.80 -6.07 21.68
CA GLY A 74 5.53 -6.45 21.08
C GLY A 74 5.69 -7.70 20.21
N VAL A 75 4.83 -8.69 20.41
CA VAL A 75 4.78 -9.91 19.57
C VAL A 75 3.52 -9.83 18.71
N GLU A 76 3.70 -9.91 17.39
CA GLU A 76 2.61 -9.92 16.42
C GLU A 76 2.67 -11.17 15.57
N LEU A 77 1.50 -11.77 15.34
CA LEU A 77 1.36 -12.98 14.55
C LEU A 77 1.28 -12.64 13.06
N LEU A 78 2.12 -13.31 12.27
CA LEU A 78 1.95 -13.46 10.84
C LEU A 78 1.34 -14.83 10.57
N THR A 79 0.02 -14.93 10.67
CA THR A 79 -0.68 -16.14 10.23
C THR A 79 -0.96 -16.05 8.73
N GLN A 80 -0.62 -17.10 7.97
CA GLN A 80 -1.29 -17.35 6.70
C GLN A 80 -2.70 -17.85 7.05
N LEU A 81 -3.64 -16.92 7.20
CA LEU A 81 -5.05 -17.22 7.44
C LEU A 81 -5.65 -17.75 6.15
N ASP A 82 -5.48 -19.04 5.89
CA ASP A 82 -6.25 -19.71 4.85
C ASP A 82 -7.73 -19.76 5.25
N ASP A 83 -8.63 -19.70 4.26
CA ASP A 83 -10.08 -19.70 4.47
C ASP A 83 -10.53 -20.88 5.35
N ALA A 84 -9.89 -22.04 5.20
CA ALA A 84 -10.18 -23.24 6.00
C ALA A 84 -9.84 -23.09 7.49
N VAL A 85 -8.77 -22.36 7.81
CA VAL A 85 -8.34 -22.10 9.20
C VAL A 85 -9.27 -21.08 9.84
N LEU A 86 -9.60 -20.00 9.13
CA LEU A 86 -10.55 -19.01 9.61
C LEU A 86 -11.94 -19.62 9.80
N GLU A 87 -12.39 -20.46 8.86
CA GLU A 87 -13.66 -21.18 8.96
C GLU A 87 -13.69 -22.12 10.16
N ALA A 88 -12.59 -22.80 10.48
CA ALA A 88 -12.49 -23.64 11.67
C ALA A 88 -12.63 -22.83 12.96
N VAL A 89 -11.91 -21.71 13.09
CA VAL A 89 -12.00 -20.84 14.27
C VAL A 89 -13.41 -20.25 14.43
N VAL A 90 -14.02 -19.78 13.33
CA VAL A 90 -15.39 -19.25 13.36
C VAL A 90 -16.37 -20.34 13.77
N ARG A 91 -16.24 -21.55 13.25
CA ARG A 91 -17.13 -22.68 13.58
C ARG A 91 -17.02 -23.08 15.04
N ASP A 92 -15.81 -23.22 15.57
CA ASP A 92 -15.58 -23.71 16.92
C ASP A 92 -15.98 -22.68 17.99
N HIS A 93 -15.98 -21.39 17.64
CA HIS A 93 -16.31 -20.29 18.55
C HIS A 93 -17.54 -19.48 18.14
N TRP A 94 -18.38 -20.01 17.24
CA TRP A 94 -19.56 -19.31 16.73
C TRP A 94 -20.52 -18.88 17.84
N ASP A 95 -20.67 -19.68 18.90
CA ASP A 95 -21.53 -19.34 20.03
C ASP A 95 -21.06 -18.09 20.79
N SER A 96 -19.75 -17.89 20.88
CA SER A 96 -19.17 -16.68 21.48
C SER A 96 -19.35 -15.47 20.59
N ILE A 97 -19.11 -15.63 19.28
CA ILE A 97 -19.32 -14.58 18.28
C ILE A 97 -20.79 -14.16 18.22
N ARG A 98 -21.71 -15.13 18.28
CA ARG A 98 -23.15 -14.91 18.29
C ARG A 98 -23.60 -14.08 19.48
N LEU A 99 -22.98 -14.26 20.65
CA LEU A 99 -23.32 -13.50 21.85
C LEU A 99 -23.03 -12.00 21.69
N LEU A 100 -22.01 -11.64 20.91
CA LEU A 100 -21.66 -10.24 20.60
C LEU A 100 -22.68 -9.53 19.72
N LEU A 101 -23.48 -10.31 18.98
CA LEU A 101 -24.48 -9.82 18.04
C LEU A 101 -25.84 -9.52 18.70
N GLU A 102 -25.92 -9.56 20.04
CA GLU A 102 -27.05 -9.14 20.89
C GLU A 102 -28.44 -9.59 20.36
N GLN A 103 -28.87 -10.77 20.80
CA GLN A 103 -30.19 -11.41 20.59
C GLN A 103 -31.10 -10.79 19.49
N GLN A 104 -30.96 -11.29 18.28
CA GLN A 104 -32.01 -11.26 17.24
C GLN A 104 -32.78 -12.59 17.28
N GLU A 105 -34.07 -12.58 16.91
CA GLU A 105 -34.94 -13.79 16.83
C GLU A 105 -34.35 -14.91 15.94
N SER A 106 -33.45 -14.56 15.02
CA SER A 106 -32.74 -15.49 14.15
C SER A 106 -31.27 -15.10 14.01
N SER A 107 -30.37 -16.09 14.08
CA SER A 107 -28.94 -15.89 13.83
C SER A 107 -28.67 -15.64 12.34
N PRO A 108 -27.78 -14.71 11.99
CA PRO A 108 -27.33 -14.59 10.60
C PRO A 108 -26.59 -15.87 10.18
N LEU A 109 -26.73 -16.23 8.90
CA LEU A 109 -25.83 -17.21 8.29
C LEU A 109 -24.44 -16.58 8.15
N TRP A 110 -23.40 -17.39 8.08
CA TRP A 110 -22.05 -16.88 7.89
C TRP A 110 -21.31 -17.71 6.84
N LYS A 111 -20.36 -17.07 6.16
CA LYS A 111 -19.46 -17.71 5.19
C LYS A 111 -18.09 -17.07 5.26
N VAL A 112 -17.04 -17.86 5.07
CA VAL A 112 -15.69 -17.35 4.88
C VAL A 112 -15.34 -17.42 3.39
N GLU A 113 -14.86 -16.30 2.83
CA GLU A 113 -14.32 -16.24 1.47
C GLU A 113 -13.20 -15.20 1.40
N ASN A 114 -12.07 -15.53 0.80
CA ASN A 114 -10.93 -14.62 0.59
C ASN A 114 -10.46 -13.98 1.90
N GLN A 115 -10.32 -14.79 2.95
CA GLN A 115 -9.86 -14.41 4.29
C GLN A 115 -10.78 -13.41 5.00
N ARG A 116 -12.03 -13.30 4.55
CA ARG A 116 -13.06 -12.42 5.09
C ARG A 116 -14.24 -13.23 5.61
N LEU A 117 -14.78 -12.81 6.75
CA LEU A 117 -16.03 -13.34 7.30
C LEU A 117 -17.23 -12.53 6.81
N ASP A 118 -18.07 -13.13 5.99
CA ASP A 118 -19.34 -12.56 5.53
C ASP A 118 -20.50 -13.03 6.43
N LEU A 119 -21.20 -12.09 7.08
CA LEU A 119 -22.49 -12.32 7.74
C LEU A 119 -23.61 -12.12 6.72
N ILE A 120 -24.46 -13.12 6.55
CA ILE A 120 -25.58 -13.12 5.60
C ILE A 120 -26.88 -12.95 6.39
N ALA A 121 -27.47 -11.77 6.28
CA ALA A 121 -28.78 -11.44 6.83
C ALA A 121 -29.89 -12.00 5.93
N GLY A 122 -30.85 -12.73 6.51
CA GLY A 122 -31.97 -13.32 5.77
C GLY A 122 -33.04 -12.30 5.35
N HIS A 123 -33.06 -11.10 5.94
CA HIS A 123 -34.02 -10.06 5.60
C HIS A 123 -33.49 -8.66 5.96
N ARG A 124 -34.09 -7.61 5.38
CA ARG A 124 -33.59 -6.22 5.45
C ARG A 124 -33.56 -5.65 6.88
N GLN A 125 -34.47 -6.07 7.75
CA GLN A 125 -34.49 -5.65 9.15
C GLN A 125 -33.28 -6.19 9.92
N GLN A 126 -32.95 -7.48 9.75
CA GLN A 126 -31.74 -8.08 10.32
C GLN A 126 -30.46 -7.44 9.75
N TYR A 127 -30.45 -7.08 8.46
CA TYR A 127 -29.32 -6.37 7.85
C TYR A 127 -29.08 -5.01 8.51
N GLN A 128 -30.13 -4.20 8.66
CA GLN A 128 -30.01 -2.89 9.32
C GLN A 128 -29.60 -3.03 10.79
N ALA A 129 -30.19 -4.00 11.50
CA ALA A 129 -29.85 -4.23 12.90
C ALA A 129 -28.37 -4.62 13.11
N LEU A 130 -27.79 -5.44 12.22
CA LEU A 130 -26.37 -5.79 12.28
C LEU A 130 -25.45 -4.58 12.03
N LEU A 131 -25.88 -3.63 11.20
CA LEU A 131 -25.15 -2.38 10.99
C LEU A 131 -25.27 -1.46 12.21
N ASP A 132 -26.46 -1.33 12.79
CA ASP A 132 -26.73 -0.46 13.94
C ASP A 132 -25.93 -0.87 15.19
N ILE A 133 -25.67 -2.17 15.38
CA ILE A 133 -24.84 -2.67 16.48
C ILE A 133 -23.33 -2.66 16.19
N GLU A 134 -22.92 -2.18 15.01
CA GLU A 134 -21.55 -2.24 14.51
C GLU A 134 -20.97 -3.66 14.54
N ALA A 135 -21.74 -4.65 14.07
CA ALA A 135 -21.40 -6.07 14.16
C ALA A 135 -19.99 -6.39 13.65
N CYS A 136 -19.60 -5.78 12.53
CA CYS A 136 -18.26 -5.97 11.95
C CYS A 136 -17.14 -5.51 12.89
N SER A 137 -17.28 -4.34 13.50
CA SER A 137 -16.30 -3.79 14.42
C SER A 137 -16.17 -4.66 15.68
N ARG A 138 -17.28 -5.18 16.18
CA ARG A 138 -17.30 -6.09 17.34
C ARG A 138 -16.62 -7.42 17.03
N ILE A 139 -16.89 -8.00 15.87
CA ILE A 139 -16.26 -9.25 15.42
C ILE A 139 -14.77 -9.07 15.23
N SER A 140 -14.35 -8.02 14.53
CA SER A 140 -12.92 -7.74 14.31
C SER A 140 -12.18 -7.52 15.63
N ARG A 141 -12.81 -6.79 16.57
CA ARG A 141 -12.28 -6.62 17.94
C ARG A 141 -12.16 -7.96 18.67
N TRP A 142 -13.17 -8.82 18.59
CA TRP A 142 -13.13 -10.13 19.24
C TRP A 142 -12.01 -11.03 18.70
N PHE A 143 -11.79 -11.06 17.39
CA PHE A 143 -10.66 -11.81 16.79
C PHE A 143 -9.30 -11.27 17.24
N LYS A 144 -9.20 -9.95 17.35
CA LYS A 144 -7.98 -9.30 17.84
C LYS A 144 -7.73 -9.60 19.32
N GLU A 145 -8.75 -9.52 20.16
CA GLU A 145 -8.66 -9.75 21.60
C GLU A 145 -8.48 -11.22 21.96
N ASN A 146 -9.02 -12.16 21.18
CA ASN A 146 -8.93 -13.58 21.51
C ASN A 146 -7.77 -14.28 20.80
N TYR A 147 -7.35 -13.82 19.61
CA TYR A 147 -6.33 -14.52 18.81
C TYR A 147 -5.25 -13.59 18.23
N GLY A 148 -5.28 -12.29 18.52
CA GLY A 148 -4.36 -11.33 17.91
C GLY A 148 -4.57 -11.14 16.40
N LEU A 149 -5.66 -11.66 15.84
CA LEU A 149 -5.93 -11.67 14.40
C LEU A 149 -6.65 -10.41 13.93
N GLN A 150 -6.28 -9.91 12.74
CA GLN A 150 -7.03 -8.87 12.05
C GLN A 150 -7.93 -9.50 10.99
N VAL A 151 -9.17 -9.81 11.37
CA VAL A 151 -10.17 -10.38 10.45
C VAL A 151 -11.05 -9.26 9.91
N ILE A 152 -11.17 -9.21 8.58
CA ILE A 152 -12.14 -8.35 7.90
C ILE A 152 -13.50 -9.05 7.95
N SER A 153 -14.54 -8.31 8.29
CA SER A 153 -15.91 -8.81 8.32
C SER A 153 -16.85 -7.91 7.53
N ARG A 154 -17.86 -8.48 6.89
CA ARG A 154 -18.86 -7.76 6.08
C ARG A 154 -20.25 -8.31 6.32
N VAL A 155 -21.27 -7.44 6.29
CA VAL A 155 -22.68 -7.85 6.31
C VAL A 155 -23.23 -7.82 4.88
N ARG A 156 -23.95 -8.87 4.47
CA ARG A 156 -24.65 -9.00 3.17
C ARG A 156 -26.12 -9.35 3.43
N LEU A 157 -27.00 -8.94 2.52
CA LEU A 157 -28.38 -9.40 2.49
C LEU A 157 -28.46 -10.65 1.61
N GLN A 158 -29.21 -11.67 2.03
CA GLN A 158 -29.45 -12.86 1.23
C GLN A 158 -30.25 -12.47 -0.03
N GLU A 159 -29.63 -12.59 -1.19
CA GLU A 159 -30.32 -12.38 -2.48
C GLU A 159 -31.15 -13.63 -2.80
N SER A 160 -32.46 -13.43 -2.99
CA SER A 160 -33.36 -14.45 -3.52
C SER A 160 -32.88 -14.85 -4.93
N PRO A 161 -32.84 -16.14 -5.30
CA PRO A 161 -32.39 -16.59 -6.62
C PRO A 161 -33.44 -16.35 -7.74
N GLN A 162 -34.10 -15.20 -7.74
CA GLN A 162 -34.93 -14.72 -8.84
C GLN A 162 -34.46 -13.33 -9.25
N GLU A 163 -33.52 -13.33 -10.19
CA GLU A 163 -33.22 -12.32 -11.21
C GLU A 163 -31.71 -12.28 -11.52
N ASN A 164 -31.16 -13.41 -11.97
CA ASN A 164 -29.95 -13.41 -12.79
C ASN A 164 -30.11 -14.42 -13.93
N GLY A 165 -31.16 -14.19 -14.73
CA GLY A 165 -31.28 -14.75 -16.06
C GLY A 165 -30.36 -13.99 -17.01
N SER A 166 -29.24 -14.63 -17.36
CA SER A 166 -28.43 -14.44 -18.57
C SER A 166 -28.70 -13.17 -19.40
N LYS A 167 -27.80 -12.19 -19.29
CA LYS A 167 -27.54 -11.22 -20.37
C LYS A 167 -26.03 -11.04 -20.57
N ASN A 168 -25.35 -12.13 -20.91
CA ASN A 168 -24.19 -12.05 -21.79
C ASN A 168 -24.72 -11.92 -23.23
N SER A 169 -25.02 -10.70 -23.65
CA SER A 169 -25.03 -10.35 -25.06
C SER A 169 -24.11 -9.15 -25.24
N GLN A 170 -23.00 -9.37 -25.94
CA GLN A 170 -22.21 -8.30 -26.53
C GLN A 170 -23.13 -7.46 -27.42
N THR A 171 -23.58 -6.32 -26.90
CA THR A 171 -24.23 -5.29 -27.73
C THR A 171 -23.16 -4.27 -28.09
N LEU A 172 -22.53 -4.48 -29.25
CA LEU A 172 -21.85 -3.41 -29.97
C LEU A 172 -22.88 -2.31 -30.24
N ILE A 173 -22.66 -1.12 -29.67
CA ILE A 173 -23.49 0.05 -29.93
C ILE A 173 -22.98 0.68 -31.24
N PRO A 174 -23.81 0.83 -32.30
CA PRO A 174 -23.41 1.59 -33.48
C PRO A 174 -23.33 3.07 -33.12
N ALA A 175 -22.30 3.76 -33.64
CA ALA A 175 -22.15 5.20 -33.47
C ALA A 175 -23.37 5.93 -34.06
N ALA A 176 -24.18 6.55 -33.20
CA ALA A 176 -25.25 7.43 -33.63
C ALA A 176 -24.70 8.84 -33.89
N GLU A 177 -25.02 9.39 -35.07
CA GLU A 177 -24.71 10.77 -35.44
C GLU A 177 -25.41 11.76 -34.52
N TYR A 178 -24.64 12.69 -33.96
CA TYR A 178 -25.14 13.76 -33.11
C TYR A 178 -25.88 14.82 -33.95
N GLN A 179 -27.19 14.96 -33.75
CA GLN A 179 -27.92 16.16 -34.19
C GLN A 179 -27.67 17.30 -33.20
N VAL A 180 -26.98 18.33 -33.66
CA VAL A 180 -26.80 19.60 -32.92
C VAL A 180 -28.13 20.35 -32.93
N LEU A 181 -28.81 20.40 -31.79
CA LEU A 181 -29.93 21.32 -31.58
C LEU A 181 -29.37 22.66 -31.11
N SER A 182 -29.48 23.68 -31.96
CA SER A 182 -29.22 25.08 -31.62
C SER A 182 -30.33 25.62 -30.73
N TYR A 183 -29.98 26.23 -29.59
CA TYR A 183 -30.93 26.92 -28.72
C TYR A 183 -30.71 28.42 -28.74
N ASP A 184 -31.81 29.15 -28.96
CA ASP A 184 -31.92 30.60 -28.88
C ASP A 184 -31.73 31.12 -27.47
N VAL A 185 -30.96 32.21 -27.37
CA VAL A 185 -30.62 32.89 -26.12
C VAL A 185 -31.72 33.88 -25.76
N SER A 186 -32.57 33.54 -24.79
CA SER A 186 -33.34 34.55 -24.06
C SER A 186 -32.92 34.56 -22.59
N ALA A 187 -32.37 35.70 -22.19
CA ALA A 187 -31.68 35.91 -20.92
C ALA A 187 -32.64 35.99 -19.73
N SER A 188 -32.35 35.23 -18.66
CA SER A 188 -32.84 35.55 -17.31
C SER A 188 -31.65 35.96 -16.42
N LYS A 189 -31.84 37.03 -15.65
CA LYS A 189 -30.77 37.73 -14.90
C LYS A 189 -30.26 36.87 -13.72
N PRO A 190 -28.94 36.93 -13.40
CA PRO A 190 -28.34 36.09 -12.38
C PRO A 190 -28.63 36.62 -10.97
N ARG A 191 -29.05 35.73 -10.06
CA ARG A 191 -29.01 35.98 -8.61
C ARG A 191 -27.61 35.62 -8.10
N LYS A 192 -26.92 36.59 -7.50
CA LYS A 192 -25.65 36.40 -6.79
C LYS A 192 -25.90 35.55 -5.54
N ASN A 193 -25.43 34.31 -5.52
CA ASN A 193 -25.23 33.58 -4.28
C ASN A 193 -23.79 33.78 -3.81
N ALA A 194 -23.67 34.54 -2.72
CA ALA A 194 -22.42 34.76 -2.02
C ALA A 194 -21.85 33.45 -1.48
N SER A 195 -20.56 33.24 -1.72
CA SER A 195 -19.74 32.20 -1.09
C SER A 195 -19.87 32.30 0.44
N ARG A 196 -20.69 31.44 1.04
CA ARG A 196 -20.75 31.22 2.48
C ARG A 196 -19.99 29.95 2.82
N GLY A 197 -18.76 30.12 3.29
CA GLY A 197 -17.97 29.07 3.93
C GLY A 197 -17.16 29.67 5.06
N LYS A 198 -17.80 29.95 6.20
CA LYS A 198 -17.08 30.22 7.44
C LYS A 198 -16.34 28.94 7.83
N SER A 199 -15.02 29.05 7.95
CA SER A 199 -14.13 28.09 8.61
C SER A 199 -14.81 27.47 9.84
N ARG A 200 -15.18 26.18 9.74
CA ARG A 200 -15.43 25.33 10.90
C ARG A 200 -14.07 24.80 11.35
N ALA A 201 -13.36 25.62 12.10
CA ALA A 201 -12.12 25.25 12.76
C ALA A 201 -12.41 24.23 13.89
N LYS A 202 -12.19 22.94 13.57
CA LYS A 202 -11.87 21.76 14.42
C LYS A 202 -12.49 20.46 13.86
N ALA A 203 -12.37 20.22 12.56
CA ALA A 203 -12.57 18.88 12.01
C ALA A 203 -11.36 18.01 12.34
N ALA A 204 -11.58 16.79 12.83
CA ALA A 204 -10.48 15.87 13.17
C ALA A 204 -9.82 15.35 11.88
N LEU A 205 -8.49 15.44 11.78
CA LEU A 205 -7.73 14.86 10.68
C LEU A 205 -7.71 13.32 10.85
N ILE A 206 -8.21 12.60 9.86
CA ILE A 206 -8.26 11.13 9.85
C ILE A 206 -7.51 10.64 8.61
N ARG A 207 -6.72 9.56 8.77
CA ARG A 207 -6.04 8.89 7.65
C ARG A 207 -7.05 8.13 6.80
N MET A 208 -6.79 8.02 5.51
CA MET A 208 -7.73 7.36 4.61
C MET A 208 -7.92 5.87 4.93
N SER A 209 -6.91 5.21 5.51
CA SER A 209 -7.02 3.83 6.00
C SER A 209 -8.02 3.64 7.13
N ASP A 210 -8.30 4.69 7.90
CA ASP A 210 -9.09 4.63 9.14
C ASP A 210 -10.52 5.18 8.93
N LEU A 211 -10.86 5.52 7.68
CA LEU A 211 -12.16 6.05 7.32
C LEU A 211 -13.22 4.97 7.40
N GLN A 212 -14.35 5.34 8.02
CA GLN A 212 -15.50 4.46 8.18
C GLN A 212 -16.77 5.22 7.81
N GLU A 213 -17.76 4.48 7.30
CA GLU A 213 -19.07 5.03 7.00
C GLU A 213 -19.73 5.61 8.27
N GLY A 214 -20.40 6.75 8.15
CA GLY A 214 -21.13 7.38 9.25
C GLY A 214 -20.31 8.43 10.02
N GLN A 215 -19.01 8.55 9.76
CA GLN A 215 -18.17 9.60 10.34
C GLN A 215 -18.59 10.99 9.84
N GLN A 216 -18.75 11.94 10.76
CA GLN A 216 -19.21 13.31 10.47
C GLN A 216 -18.17 14.36 10.89
N GLY A 217 -18.10 15.45 10.13
CA GLY A 217 -17.24 16.59 10.43
C GLY A 217 -15.74 16.26 10.44
N ILE A 218 -15.32 15.35 9.57
CA ILE A 218 -13.94 14.88 9.48
C ILE A 218 -13.16 15.70 8.45
N ARG A 219 -11.83 15.65 8.56
CA ARG A 219 -10.89 16.23 7.63
C ARG A 219 -10.01 15.12 7.06
N VAL A 220 -9.84 15.12 5.74
CA VAL A 220 -8.88 14.28 5.03
C VAL A 220 -7.97 15.15 4.17
N GLU A 221 -6.73 14.71 4.00
CA GLU A 221 -5.72 15.38 3.17
C GLU A 221 -5.17 14.35 2.18
N GLY A 222 -5.11 14.70 0.90
CA GLY A 222 -4.64 13.74 -0.10
C GLY A 222 -4.42 14.35 -1.48
N GLN A 223 -3.76 13.58 -2.32
CA GLN A 223 -3.52 13.89 -3.73
C GLN A 223 -4.70 13.43 -4.58
N ILE A 224 -5.18 14.29 -5.47
CA ILE A 224 -6.18 13.93 -6.49
C ILE A 224 -5.48 13.13 -7.60
N TRP A 225 -5.76 11.84 -7.72
CA TRP A 225 -5.19 11.01 -8.80
C TRP A 225 -6.17 10.78 -9.95
N HIS A 226 -7.47 10.96 -9.73
CA HIS A 226 -8.51 10.92 -10.77
C HIS A 226 -9.66 11.87 -10.44
N LYS A 227 -10.39 12.29 -11.48
CA LYS A 227 -11.46 13.28 -11.37
C LYS A 227 -12.56 13.04 -12.41
N GLU A 228 -13.81 13.05 -11.96
CA GLU A 228 -14.98 12.91 -12.81
C GLU A 228 -16.02 14.01 -12.53
N ILE A 229 -16.68 14.49 -13.59
CA ILE A 229 -17.75 15.48 -13.48
C ILE A 229 -19.03 14.88 -14.03
N LYS A 230 -20.07 14.81 -13.19
CA LYS A 230 -21.40 14.30 -13.54
C LYS A 230 -22.41 15.44 -13.51
N ALA A 231 -23.08 15.69 -14.64
CA ALA A 231 -24.13 16.70 -14.73
C ALA A 231 -25.39 16.23 -13.97
N ILE A 232 -26.01 17.16 -13.23
CA ILE A 232 -27.24 16.93 -12.47
C ILE A 232 -28.34 17.80 -13.07
N ARG A 233 -29.60 17.38 -12.92
CA ARG A 233 -30.78 18.16 -13.31
C ARG A 233 -30.73 19.56 -12.68
N GLY A 234 -31.05 20.58 -13.47
CA GLY A 234 -31.06 21.98 -13.03
C GLY A 234 -29.75 22.73 -13.25
N GLY A 235 -28.84 22.21 -14.08
CA GLY A 235 -27.60 22.90 -14.47
C GLY A 235 -26.43 22.72 -13.50
N ARG A 236 -26.68 22.16 -12.32
CA ARG A 236 -25.66 21.81 -11.31
C ARG A 236 -24.85 20.60 -11.74
N CYS A 237 -23.67 20.42 -11.15
CA CYS A 237 -22.87 19.21 -11.33
C CYS A 237 -22.37 18.65 -9.98
N ALA A 238 -22.14 17.34 -9.94
CA ALA A 238 -21.32 16.71 -8.93
C ALA A 238 -19.93 16.46 -9.51
N VAL A 239 -18.91 16.93 -8.81
CA VAL A 239 -17.53 16.57 -9.08
C VAL A 239 -17.10 15.51 -8.08
N GLU A 240 -16.55 14.42 -8.60
CA GLU A 240 -15.99 13.31 -7.84
C GLU A 240 -14.47 13.37 -7.98
N TYR A 241 -13.80 13.63 -6.88
CA TYR A 241 -12.34 13.61 -6.79
C TYR A 241 -11.92 12.32 -6.11
N TYR A 242 -11.04 11.54 -6.74
CA TYR A 242 -10.46 10.35 -6.16
C TYR A 242 -9.16 10.77 -5.49
N LEU A 243 -9.17 10.78 -4.15
CA LEU A 243 -8.00 11.19 -3.37
C LEU A 243 -7.29 9.97 -2.81
N THR A 244 -5.98 10.10 -2.62
CA THR A 244 -5.16 9.17 -1.83
C THR A 244 -4.19 9.92 -0.93
N ASP A 245 -3.98 9.43 0.28
CA ASP A 245 -2.89 9.86 1.17
C ASP A 245 -1.73 8.84 1.21
N TYR A 246 -1.76 7.88 0.28
CA TYR A 246 -0.91 6.68 0.20
C TYR A 246 -1.09 5.66 1.33
N THR A 247 -1.98 5.88 2.29
CA THR A 247 -2.43 4.88 3.28
C THR A 247 -3.76 4.24 2.88
N GLY A 248 -4.59 4.99 2.16
CA GLY A 248 -5.83 4.53 1.55
C GLY A 248 -6.27 5.49 0.44
N SER A 249 -7.49 5.28 -0.06
CA SER A 249 -8.11 6.14 -1.07
C SER A 249 -9.58 6.35 -0.73
N VAL A 250 -10.10 7.53 -1.03
CA VAL A 250 -11.52 7.87 -0.83
C VAL A 250 -12.03 8.77 -1.94
N ILE A 251 -13.30 8.59 -2.32
CA ILE A 251 -13.98 9.49 -3.24
C ILE A 251 -14.50 10.68 -2.43
N VAL A 252 -14.13 11.88 -2.86
CA VAL A 252 -14.63 13.15 -2.34
C VAL A 252 -15.60 13.73 -3.35
N LYS A 253 -16.86 13.91 -2.94
CA LYS A 253 -17.93 14.46 -3.79
C LYS A 253 -18.27 15.89 -3.40
N GLN A 254 -18.21 16.79 -4.38
CA GLN A 254 -18.58 18.20 -4.23
C GLN A 254 -19.68 18.57 -5.23
N PHE A 255 -20.68 19.32 -4.78
CA PHE A 255 -21.75 19.83 -5.66
C PHE A 255 -21.48 21.28 -6.05
N LEU A 256 -21.39 21.56 -7.34
CA LEU A 256 -21.16 22.90 -7.90
C LEU A 256 -22.35 23.33 -8.75
N ASP A 257 -22.49 24.64 -8.95
CA ASP A 257 -23.57 25.20 -9.77
C ASP A 257 -23.26 25.10 -11.26
N LYS A 258 -21.98 25.18 -11.65
CA LYS A 258 -21.53 24.93 -13.02
C LYS A 258 -20.24 24.10 -13.03
N PRO A 259 -20.01 23.29 -14.08
CA PRO A 259 -18.74 22.60 -14.26
C PRO A 259 -17.52 23.52 -14.31
N ALA A 260 -17.70 24.76 -14.77
CA ALA A 260 -16.63 25.75 -14.85
C ALA A 260 -16.19 26.34 -13.49
N ASP A 261 -16.96 26.10 -12.43
CA ASP A 261 -16.64 26.57 -11.06
C ASP A 261 -15.60 25.66 -10.37
N ASP A 262 -15.23 24.56 -11.03
CA ASP A 262 -14.22 23.62 -10.57
C ASP A 262 -12.84 24.06 -11.06
N HIS A 263 -11.95 24.33 -10.09
CA HIS A 263 -10.60 24.81 -10.33
C HIS A 263 -9.52 23.82 -9.89
N LEU A 264 -9.91 22.64 -9.39
CA LEU A 264 -8.97 21.65 -8.88
C LEU A 264 -8.41 20.79 -10.01
N LEU A 265 -7.12 20.52 -9.97
CA LEU A 265 -6.40 19.76 -11.00
C LEU A 265 -5.99 18.38 -10.49
N ILE A 266 -5.78 17.45 -11.43
CA ILE A 266 -5.13 16.17 -11.13
C ILE A 266 -3.70 16.44 -10.63
N ASP A 267 -3.20 15.57 -9.77
CA ASP A 267 -1.93 15.66 -9.03
C ASP A 267 -1.86 16.73 -7.93
N GLN A 268 -2.92 17.53 -7.78
CA GLN A 268 -3.01 18.54 -6.74
C GLN A 268 -3.31 17.92 -5.37
N TRP A 269 -2.68 18.46 -4.33
CA TRP A 269 -3.00 18.14 -2.94
C TRP A 269 -4.09 19.07 -2.40
N ILE A 270 -5.06 18.46 -1.73
CA ILE A 270 -6.19 19.19 -1.14
C ILE A 270 -6.51 18.69 0.27
N THR A 271 -7.11 19.57 1.04
CA THR A 271 -7.77 19.25 2.30
C THR A 271 -9.28 19.29 2.09
N ALA A 272 -9.96 18.16 2.31
CA ALA A 272 -11.41 18.07 2.22
C ALA A 272 -12.02 17.88 3.62
N ASN A 273 -13.01 18.72 3.95
CA ASN A 273 -13.78 18.61 5.19
C ASN A 273 -15.22 18.21 4.85
N GLY A 274 -15.76 17.20 5.54
CA GLY A 274 -17.09 16.69 5.23
C GLY A 274 -17.52 15.49 6.06
N ASP A 275 -18.55 14.81 5.57
CA ASP A 275 -19.15 13.63 6.19
C ASP A 275 -19.04 12.42 5.25
N ILE A 276 -18.70 11.25 5.78
CA ILE A 276 -18.67 10.00 5.01
C ILE A 276 -20.03 9.33 5.07
N ARG A 277 -20.60 9.07 3.90
CA ARG A 277 -21.88 8.38 3.74
C ARG A 277 -21.79 7.40 2.58
N TYR A 278 -22.50 6.29 2.66
CA TYR A 278 -22.68 5.43 1.51
C TYR A 278 -23.38 6.18 0.38
N ASP A 279 -22.83 6.06 -0.83
CA ASP A 279 -23.43 6.61 -2.03
C ASP A 279 -23.97 5.48 -2.92
N PRO A 280 -25.31 5.39 -3.08
CA PRO A 280 -25.93 4.34 -3.88
C PRO A 280 -25.54 4.34 -5.37
N PHE A 281 -24.99 5.43 -5.90
CA PHE A 281 -24.59 5.51 -7.30
C PHE A 281 -23.20 4.95 -7.56
N THR A 282 -22.29 5.10 -6.60
CA THR A 282 -20.92 4.58 -6.67
C THR A 282 -20.77 3.24 -5.95
N HIS A 283 -21.75 2.88 -5.13
CA HIS A 283 -21.77 1.68 -4.29
C HIS A 283 -20.63 1.63 -3.25
N GLU A 284 -20.12 2.80 -2.84
CA GLU A 284 -19.00 2.94 -1.92
C GLU A 284 -19.26 4.02 -0.86
N ALA A 285 -18.41 4.05 0.18
CA ALA A 285 -18.39 5.13 1.16
C ALA A 285 -17.70 6.36 0.57
N VAL A 286 -18.46 7.46 0.46
CA VAL A 286 -18.01 8.71 -0.18
C VAL A 286 -18.00 9.83 0.84
N LEU A 287 -16.93 10.64 0.82
CA LEU A 287 -16.86 11.86 1.60
C LEU A 287 -17.59 12.98 0.86
N PHE A 288 -18.69 13.46 1.43
CA PHE A 288 -19.43 14.61 0.91
C PHE A 288 -18.82 15.89 1.45
N ALA A 289 -18.09 16.60 0.59
CA ALA A 289 -17.32 17.76 0.99
C ALA A 289 -18.22 18.97 1.27
N ALA A 290 -18.10 19.51 2.49
CA ALA A 290 -18.64 20.81 2.85
C ALA A 290 -17.68 21.95 2.45
N ALA A 291 -16.38 21.70 2.52
CA ALA A 291 -15.33 22.63 2.11
C ALA A 291 -14.11 21.89 1.58
N ILE A 292 -13.50 22.42 0.53
CA ILE A 292 -12.22 21.94 -0.02
C ILE A 292 -11.27 23.13 -0.07
N GLU A 293 -10.05 22.92 0.43
CA GLU A 293 -8.98 23.91 0.46
C GLU A 293 -7.74 23.33 -0.23
N ASN A 294 -7.00 24.19 -0.94
CA ASN A 294 -5.75 23.79 -1.57
C ASN A 294 -4.67 23.61 -0.49
N MET A 295 -3.84 22.58 -0.65
CA MET A 295 -2.75 22.28 0.26
C MET A 295 -1.46 22.04 -0.53
N GLU A 296 -0.32 22.37 0.06
CA GLU A 296 0.97 21.96 -0.48
C GLU A 296 1.23 20.47 -0.21
N ALA A 297 1.76 19.77 -1.21
CA ALA A 297 2.07 18.36 -1.06
C ALA A 297 3.03 18.13 0.13
N PRO A 298 2.77 17.17 1.03
CA PRO A 298 3.71 16.81 2.08
C PRO A 298 4.95 16.20 1.43
N GLN A 299 6.04 16.96 1.42
CA GLN A 299 7.31 16.53 0.87
C GLN A 299 8.30 16.20 1.98
N ARG A 300 8.93 15.02 1.89
CA ARG A 300 10.10 14.71 2.72
C ARG A 300 11.24 15.64 2.34
N GLN A 301 11.89 16.24 3.33
CA GLN A 301 13.01 17.15 3.13
C GLN A 301 14.31 16.54 3.67
N ASP A 302 15.41 16.83 3.00
CA ASP A 302 16.77 16.56 3.47
C ASP A 302 17.30 17.83 4.15
N GLN A 303 17.39 17.80 5.48
CA GLN A 303 17.87 18.92 6.31
C GLN A 303 19.34 18.77 6.73
N ALA A 304 20.06 17.76 6.22
CA ALA A 304 21.44 17.55 6.58
C ALA A 304 22.33 18.66 5.99
N PRO A 305 23.34 19.15 6.74
CA PRO A 305 24.29 20.13 6.21
C PRO A 305 25.17 19.51 5.11
N GLU A 306 25.60 18.27 5.30
CA GLU A 306 26.32 17.48 4.30
C GLU A 306 25.34 16.58 3.55
N LYS A 307 25.24 16.77 2.23
CA LYS A 307 24.28 16.05 1.40
C LYS A 307 24.80 14.67 1.04
N ARG A 308 23.93 13.67 1.19
CA ARG A 308 24.18 12.29 0.78
C ARG A 308 24.29 12.20 -0.75
N VAL A 309 24.99 11.18 -1.23
CA VAL A 309 24.91 10.69 -2.61
C VAL A 309 24.40 9.25 -2.56
N GLU A 310 23.32 8.98 -3.28
CA GLU A 310 22.82 7.61 -3.44
C GLU A 310 23.69 6.87 -4.46
N LEU A 311 24.17 5.69 -4.10
CA LEU A 311 25.07 4.86 -4.91
C LEU A 311 24.44 3.54 -5.36
N HIS A 312 23.26 3.21 -4.85
CA HIS A 312 22.53 1.99 -5.21
C HIS A 312 21.02 2.27 -5.19
N VAL A 313 20.42 2.34 -6.38
CA VAL A 313 18.96 2.52 -6.53
C VAL A 313 18.46 1.88 -7.81
N HIS A 314 17.23 1.37 -7.73
CA HIS A 314 16.52 0.72 -8.81
C HIS A 314 15.45 1.63 -9.41
N THR A 315 15.35 1.59 -10.74
CA THR A 315 14.29 2.19 -11.53
C THR A 315 13.33 1.09 -11.98
N LYS A 316 12.21 1.46 -12.59
CA LYS A 316 11.29 0.50 -13.23
C LYS A 316 11.92 -0.43 -14.27
N MET A 317 13.13 -0.12 -14.76
CA MET A 317 13.87 -0.98 -15.69
C MET A 317 14.46 -2.22 -14.98
N SER A 318 14.57 -2.21 -13.65
CA SER A 318 14.74 -3.42 -12.86
C SER A 318 13.44 -4.25 -12.91
N ALA A 319 13.39 -5.18 -13.86
CA ALA A 319 12.17 -5.90 -14.23
C ALA A 319 11.48 -6.58 -13.04
N LEU A 320 10.20 -6.25 -12.85
CA LEU A 320 9.34 -6.77 -11.77
C LEU A 320 9.86 -6.50 -10.35
N ASP A 321 10.70 -5.49 -10.18
CA ASP A 321 11.30 -5.15 -8.89
C ASP A 321 11.25 -3.65 -8.60
N GLY A 322 11.84 -2.82 -9.47
CA GLY A 322 11.78 -1.37 -9.32
C GLY A 322 10.41 -0.80 -9.72
N LEU A 323 9.91 0.17 -8.96
CA LEU A 323 8.65 0.87 -9.25
C LEU A 323 8.86 2.33 -9.67
N ALA A 324 10.00 2.93 -9.31
CA ALA A 324 10.22 4.35 -9.50
C ALA A 324 10.66 4.71 -10.92
N GLU A 325 10.12 5.79 -11.45
CA GLU A 325 10.60 6.41 -12.68
C GLU A 325 11.96 7.08 -12.43
N VAL A 326 12.90 6.90 -13.37
CA VAL A 326 14.24 7.46 -13.22
C VAL A 326 14.24 8.99 -13.13
N GLU A 327 13.35 9.65 -13.87
CA GLU A 327 13.20 11.11 -13.81
C GLU A 327 12.77 11.57 -12.42
N GLN A 328 11.85 10.85 -11.77
CA GLN A 328 11.36 11.19 -10.43
C GLN A 328 12.47 11.02 -9.37
N LEU A 329 13.29 9.97 -9.49
CA LEU A 329 14.45 9.76 -8.61
C LEU A 329 15.48 10.89 -8.75
N VAL A 330 15.82 11.24 -9.99
CA VAL A 330 16.78 12.30 -10.30
C VAL A 330 16.25 13.66 -9.83
N ALA A 331 14.98 13.97 -10.10
CA ALA A 331 14.33 15.19 -9.63
C ALA A 331 14.32 15.27 -8.10
N ARG A 332 14.05 14.16 -7.41
CA ARG A 332 14.06 14.11 -5.95
C ARG A 332 15.45 14.34 -5.37
N ALA A 333 16.47 13.69 -5.92
CA ALA A 333 17.85 13.91 -5.50
C ALA A 333 18.28 15.37 -5.69
N ALA A 334 17.88 16.00 -6.80
CA ALA A 334 18.12 17.42 -7.05
C ALA A 334 17.38 18.32 -6.04
N GLN A 335 16.11 18.03 -5.74
CA GLN A 335 15.32 18.75 -4.72
C GLN A 335 15.95 18.67 -3.32
N TRP A 336 16.57 17.52 -2.97
CA TRP A 336 17.30 17.34 -1.72
C TRP A 336 18.70 17.95 -1.71
N GLY A 337 19.14 18.54 -2.83
CA GLY A 337 20.45 19.14 -2.97
C GLY A 337 21.60 18.13 -3.07
N HIS A 338 21.30 16.87 -3.41
CA HIS A 338 22.33 15.85 -3.61
C HIS A 338 23.19 16.23 -4.82
N GLN A 339 24.51 16.10 -4.71
CA GLN A 339 25.43 16.47 -5.79
C GLN A 339 25.41 15.46 -6.94
N ALA A 340 25.04 14.21 -6.65
CA ALA A 340 24.96 13.14 -7.62
C ALA A 340 23.97 12.05 -7.19
N ILE A 341 23.57 11.22 -8.14
CA ILE A 341 22.79 10.00 -7.92
C ILE A 341 23.29 8.90 -8.87
N ALA A 342 23.53 7.70 -8.34
CA ALA A 342 23.80 6.53 -9.17
C ALA A 342 22.50 5.88 -9.65
N ILE A 343 22.53 5.25 -10.82
CA ILE A 343 21.45 4.38 -11.31
C ILE A 343 22.05 2.99 -11.50
N THR A 344 21.51 1.99 -10.80
CA THR A 344 22.12 0.65 -10.69
C THR A 344 21.06 -0.44 -10.84
N ASP A 345 20.35 -0.45 -11.97
CA ASP A 345 19.31 -1.44 -12.24
C ASP A 345 19.83 -2.89 -12.27
N HIS A 346 18.93 -3.85 -12.09
CA HIS A 346 19.25 -5.26 -12.05
C HIS A 346 19.65 -5.81 -13.42
N GLY A 347 20.95 -6.04 -13.61
CA GLY A 347 21.50 -6.68 -14.79
C GLY A 347 21.29 -5.93 -16.10
N CYS A 348 20.77 -4.70 -16.07
CA CYS A 348 20.47 -3.91 -17.26
C CYS A 348 20.86 -2.43 -17.08
N VAL A 349 20.91 -1.70 -18.19
CA VAL A 349 21.28 -0.27 -18.25
C VAL A 349 20.28 0.55 -19.06
N GLN A 350 19.04 0.06 -19.16
CA GLN A 350 18.01 0.61 -20.06
C GLN A 350 17.54 2.00 -19.63
N ALA A 351 17.66 2.35 -18.35
CA ALA A 351 17.29 3.67 -17.83
C ALA A 351 18.30 4.79 -18.18
N PHE A 352 19.47 4.46 -18.75
CA PHE A 352 20.55 5.44 -18.95
C PHE A 352 20.19 6.62 -19.87
N PRO A 353 19.48 6.45 -21.01
CA PRO A 353 19.08 7.58 -21.84
C PRO A 353 18.18 8.56 -21.09
N ASP A 354 17.15 8.06 -20.39
CA ASP A 354 16.21 8.88 -19.63
C ASP A 354 16.89 9.54 -18.42
N ALA A 355 17.80 8.83 -17.76
CA ALA A 355 18.64 9.38 -16.70
C ALA A 355 19.51 10.54 -17.22
N CYS A 356 20.05 10.43 -18.44
CA CYS A 356 20.84 11.51 -19.07
C CYS A 356 19.98 12.76 -19.30
N HIS A 357 18.78 12.61 -19.86
CA HIS A 357 17.86 13.72 -20.08
C HIS A 357 17.43 14.38 -18.76
N ALA A 358 17.09 13.57 -17.74
CA ALA A 358 16.74 14.07 -16.42
C ALA A 358 17.90 14.80 -15.73
N ALA A 359 19.13 14.27 -15.85
CA ALA A 359 20.34 14.90 -15.32
C ALA A 359 20.56 16.31 -15.88
N GLN A 360 20.35 16.48 -17.19
CA GLN A 360 20.47 17.78 -17.86
C GLN A 360 19.39 18.75 -17.40
N LYS A 361 18.15 18.28 -17.30
CA LYS A 361 16.99 19.08 -16.86
C LYS A 361 17.12 19.57 -15.41
N HIS A 362 17.63 18.72 -14.51
CA HIS A 362 17.70 19.00 -13.08
C HIS A 362 19.10 19.40 -12.59
N HIS A 363 20.06 19.54 -13.49
CA HIS A 363 21.44 19.96 -13.21
C HIS A 363 22.14 19.14 -12.11
N ILE A 364 21.92 17.82 -12.10
CA ILE A 364 22.52 16.88 -11.16
C ILE A 364 23.38 15.85 -11.90
N LYS A 365 24.49 15.43 -11.29
CA LYS A 365 25.37 14.42 -11.88
C LYS A 365 24.79 13.02 -11.73
N VAL A 366 24.59 12.32 -12.83
CA VAL A 366 24.25 10.88 -12.80
C VAL A 366 25.53 10.03 -12.84
N ILE A 367 25.57 9.00 -11.98
CA ILE A 367 26.60 7.97 -11.98
C ILE A 367 26.01 6.71 -12.61
N TYR A 368 26.50 6.36 -13.80
CA TYR A 368 26.02 5.21 -14.54
C TYR A 368 26.58 3.91 -13.96
N GLY A 369 25.69 3.01 -13.56
CA GLY A 369 26.07 1.72 -13.00
C GLY A 369 25.05 0.62 -13.23
N VAL A 370 25.32 -0.53 -12.63
CA VAL A 370 24.45 -1.71 -12.68
C VAL A 370 24.62 -2.52 -11.39
N GLU A 371 23.56 -3.14 -10.94
CA GLU A 371 23.66 -4.28 -10.02
C GLU A 371 23.76 -5.56 -10.84
N ALA A 372 24.94 -6.17 -10.86
CA ALA A 372 25.23 -7.35 -11.66
C ALA A 372 25.22 -8.64 -10.84
N TYR A 373 24.97 -9.76 -11.53
CA TYR A 373 25.00 -11.10 -10.96
C TYR A 373 26.36 -11.77 -11.24
N LEU A 374 27.28 -11.72 -10.27
CA LEU A 374 28.64 -12.27 -10.39
C LEU A 374 28.70 -13.75 -10.00
N TYR A 375 29.43 -14.56 -10.77
CA TYR A 375 29.79 -15.93 -10.38
C TYR A 375 31.30 -16.19 -10.57
N GLU A 376 31.84 -17.20 -9.88
CA GLU A 376 33.28 -17.46 -9.84
C GLU A 376 33.75 -18.32 -11.01
N LYS A 377 33.24 -19.56 -11.12
CA LYS A 377 33.73 -20.54 -12.11
C LYS A 377 32.62 -21.14 -12.94
N ASP A 378 31.68 -21.83 -12.29
CA ASP A 378 30.55 -22.46 -12.98
C ASP A 378 29.33 -21.54 -12.96
N ILE A 379 28.73 -21.31 -14.13
CA ILE A 379 27.51 -20.52 -14.30
C ILE A 379 26.33 -21.06 -13.47
N LYS A 380 26.36 -22.35 -13.12
CA LYS A 380 25.35 -22.99 -12.25
C LYS A 380 25.48 -22.63 -10.78
N GLU A 381 26.62 -22.10 -10.36
CA GLU A 381 26.85 -21.65 -8.99
C GLU A 381 25.86 -20.55 -8.59
N ARG A 382 25.76 -20.32 -7.28
CA ARG A 382 25.02 -19.17 -6.76
C ARG A 382 25.73 -17.91 -7.22
N ALA A 383 25.00 -17.03 -7.90
CA ALA A 383 25.49 -15.71 -8.23
C ALA A 383 25.34 -14.78 -7.02
N TYR A 384 26.29 -13.87 -6.86
CA TYR A 384 26.30 -12.82 -5.85
C TYR A 384 26.01 -11.49 -6.53
N HIS A 385 25.38 -10.57 -5.81
CA HIS A 385 25.17 -9.23 -6.33
C HIS A 385 26.45 -8.43 -6.19
N VAL A 386 26.75 -7.59 -7.18
CA VAL A 386 27.84 -6.61 -7.11
C VAL A 386 27.38 -5.32 -7.77
N ILE A 387 27.78 -4.19 -7.19
CA ILE A 387 27.55 -2.89 -7.81
C ILE A 387 28.75 -2.55 -8.68
N ILE A 388 28.49 -2.18 -9.93
CA ILE A 388 29.51 -1.74 -10.88
C ILE A 388 29.18 -0.33 -11.31
N LEU A 389 30.05 0.63 -10.96
CA LEU A 389 29.89 2.05 -11.34
C LEU A 389 30.95 2.47 -12.36
N ALA A 390 30.54 3.10 -13.45
CA ALA A 390 31.45 3.62 -14.45
C ALA A 390 32.06 4.97 -14.00
N ARG A 391 33.39 5.03 -13.87
CA ARG A 391 34.11 6.27 -13.49
C ARG A 391 34.57 7.12 -14.68
N SER A 392 34.46 6.57 -15.90
CA SER A 392 35.02 7.16 -17.12
C SER A 392 34.29 6.66 -18.36
N ALA A 393 34.48 7.31 -19.51
CA ALA A 393 33.93 6.87 -20.79
C ALA A 393 34.43 5.46 -21.20
N GLU A 394 35.69 5.13 -20.89
CA GLU A 394 36.21 3.77 -21.06
C GLU A 394 35.46 2.77 -20.17
N GLY A 395 35.24 3.14 -18.91
CA GLY A 395 34.43 2.35 -17.98
C GLY A 395 33.01 2.11 -18.47
N LEU A 396 32.35 3.13 -19.03
CA LEU A 396 31.00 2.99 -19.57
C LEU A 396 30.95 2.02 -20.76
N ARG A 397 31.95 2.07 -21.65
CA ARG A 397 32.07 1.10 -22.76
C ARG A 397 32.28 -0.33 -22.25
N ASN A 398 33.14 -0.48 -21.24
CA ASN A 398 33.39 -1.76 -20.58
C ASN A 398 32.14 -2.31 -19.89
N LEU A 399 31.36 -1.43 -19.24
CA LEU A 399 30.07 -1.78 -18.66
C LEU A 399 29.10 -2.31 -19.72
N TYR A 400 28.95 -1.62 -20.85
CA TYR A 400 28.12 -2.12 -21.96
C TYR A 400 28.59 -3.47 -22.48
N GLN A 401 29.90 -3.65 -22.66
CA GLN A 401 30.45 -4.94 -23.09
C GLN A 401 30.11 -6.06 -22.10
N LEU A 402 30.26 -5.82 -20.80
CA LEU A 402 29.91 -6.80 -19.76
C LEU A 402 28.43 -7.16 -19.78
N ILE A 403 27.55 -6.17 -19.95
CA ILE A 403 26.10 -6.41 -20.06
C ILE A 403 25.78 -7.21 -21.32
N THR A 404 26.36 -6.87 -22.48
CA THR A 404 26.18 -7.64 -23.71
C THR A 404 26.62 -9.10 -23.53
N LEU A 405 27.80 -9.35 -22.95
CA LEU A 405 28.29 -10.71 -22.69
C LEU A 405 27.36 -11.47 -21.73
N SER A 406 26.83 -10.78 -20.70
CA SER A 406 25.93 -11.37 -19.72
C SER A 406 24.61 -11.87 -20.31
N TYR A 407 24.07 -11.18 -21.32
CA TYR A 407 22.85 -11.59 -22.02
C TYR A 407 23.10 -12.58 -23.15
N LEU A 408 24.23 -12.49 -23.86
CA LEU A 408 24.49 -13.34 -25.04
C LEU A 408 25.12 -14.70 -24.69
N HIS A 409 26.05 -14.72 -23.73
CA HIS A 409 26.88 -15.90 -23.48
C HIS A 409 26.72 -16.47 -22.06
N HIS A 410 26.28 -15.64 -21.11
CA HIS A 410 26.22 -16.00 -19.70
C HIS A 410 24.82 -15.84 -19.08
N PHE A 411 23.78 -15.94 -19.91
CA PHE A 411 22.41 -15.91 -19.44
C PHE A 411 22.02 -17.26 -18.84
N TYR A 412 21.60 -17.28 -17.57
CA TYR A 412 21.22 -18.53 -16.90
C TYR A 412 20.17 -18.30 -15.82
N LYS A 413 19.15 -19.17 -15.79
CA LYS A 413 17.98 -19.10 -14.89
C LYS A 413 17.36 -17.70 -14.86
N ASN A 414 17.00 -17.18 -16.03
CA ASN A 414 16.34 -15.88 -16.21
C ASN A 414 17.13 -14.68 -15.68
N ARG A 415 18.46 -14.82 -15.52
CA ARG A 415 19.34 -13.72 -15.07
C ARG A 415 20.56 -13.60 -15.97
N PRO A 416 20.93 -12.38 -16.39
CA PRO A 416 22.18 -12.12 -17.10
C PRO A 416 23.35 -12.13 -16.12
N ARG A 417 24.22 -13.14 -16.18
CA ARG A 417 25.32 -13.31 -15.20
C ARG A 417 26.65 -12.87 -15.77
N ILE A 418 27.58 -12.49 -14.91
CA ILE A 418 28.94 -12.09 -15.29
C ILE A 418 29.94 -13.02 -14.59
N PRO A 419 30.82 -13.74 -15.31
CA PRO A 419 31.93 -14.45 -14.68
C PRO A 419 32.97 -13.46 -14.17
N ARG A 420 33.58 -13.75 -13.02
CA ARG A 420 34.66 -12.92 -12.43
C ARG A 420 35.84 -12.70 -13.36
N ALA A 421 36.12 -13.65 -14.25
CA ALA A 421 37.16 -13.53 -15.27
C ALA A 421 36.87 -12.40 -16.28
N GLU A 422 35.65 -12.33 -16.82
CA GLU A 422 35.26 -11.26 -17.75
C GLU A 422 35.20 -9.90 -17.02
N LEU A 423 34.67 -9.88 -15.79
CA LEU A 423 34.70 -8.65 -14.98
C LEU A 423 36.13 -8.15 -14.77
N SER A 424 37.08 -9.05 -14.51
CA SER A 424 38.50 -8.70 -14.32
C SER A 424 39.12 -8.15 -15.60
N LYS A 425 38.79 -8.72 -16.76
CA LYS A 425 39.23 -8.27 -18.09
C LYS A 425 38.75 -6.85 -18.42
N TYR A 426 37.48 -6.56 -18.13
CA TYR A 426 36.86 -5.26 -18.41
C TYR A 426 36.82 -4.31 -17.20
N ARG A 427 37.61 -4.59 -16.14
CA ARG A 427 37.58 -3.82 -14.88
C ARG A 427 38.03 -2.37 -15.02
N ARG A 428 38.85 -2.06 -16.03
CA ARG A 428 39.42 -0.72 -16.20
C ARG A 428 38.30 0.32 -16.34
N GLY A 429 38.37 1.38 -15.54
CA GLY A 429 37.35 2.43 -15.55
C GLY A 429 36.08 2.11 -14.74
N LEU A 430 36.05 1.00 -13.99
CA LEU A 430 34.92 0.60 -13.14
C LEU A 430 35.30 0.65 -11.66
N LEU A 431 34.35 1.06 -10.81
CA LEU A 431 34.39 0.89 -9.36
C LEU A 431 33.45 -0.26 -8.99
N ILE A 432 33.91 -1.17 -8.14
CA ILE A 432 33.16 -2.37 -7.76
C ILE A 432 32.82 -2.29 -6.27
N GLY A 433 31.53 -2.32 -5.95
CA GLY A 433 31.00 -2.43 -4.60
C GLY A 433 30.53 -3.85 -4.31
N SER A 434 30.53 -4.25 -3.04
CA SER A 434 30.09 -5.58 -2.59
C SER A 434 28.58 -5.80 -2.68
N ALA A 435 27.78 -4.76 -2.98
CA ALA A 435 26.31 -4.79 -2.97
C ALA A 435 25.75 -5.33 -1.64
N CYS A 436 24.69 -6.15 -1.73
CA CYS A 436 23.91 -6.75 -0.65
C CYS A 436 24.48 -8.07 -0.15
#